data_AF-A0A0S8CCB4-F1
#
_entry.id   AF-A0A0S8CCB4-F1
#
_cell.length_a   1.000
_cell.length_b   1.000
_cell.length_c   1.000
_cell.angle_alpha   90.00
_cell.angle_beta   90.00
_cell.angle_gamma   90.00
#
_symmetry.space_group_name_H-M   'P 1'
#
loop_
_entity.id
_entity.type
_entity.pdbx_description
1 polymer ?
#
loop_
_entity_poly.entity_id
_entity_poly.type
_entity_poly.pdbx_seq_one_letter_code
_entity_poly.pdbx_strand_id
1 'polypeptide(L)'
;MERKFYLLVALSFILLISGGIYAYTYTTATSTVTTPTPTGDIATVNATASQPTWSDVSTPVNDDVILRPIGVGDEADVKYQYPDTGEHWDKADEATSDNDSTYVYTPSTGWEEDLYNTANHSTQTAGGDIQYVEVFMLSRATLSAEQVSAYAHIKTNGLEYDGTAENLTTSYALYSNPWIDNPQSGSSWTWSEIDDMQIGVGMREAGVGIESRCTQVYANVNFDAPELSGSTPTGDLFEITAHDDYNGNLQVRVYLTNTADLLKAYDYLDMRLYLESSQEAGETPNYQLLNLENGVATFNLVGVSGGSYTLSIIGGTYQLNSRHTSEWDAGWTVTPEFYCEATQR
;
A
#
# COMPACT_ATOMS: atom_id res chain seq x y z
N MET A 1 -43.51 77.25 32.51
CA MET A 1 -43.51 76.74 31.12
C MET A 1 -42.16 76.96 30.42
N GLU A 2 -41.12 77.48 31.09
CA GLU A 2 -39.87 77.88 30.43
C GLU A 2 -38.79 76.78 30.39
N ARG A 3 -38.69 75.91 31.40
CA ARG A 3 -37.65 74.85 31.43
C ARG A 3 -37.82 73.75 30.36
N LYS A 4 -39.05 73.53 29.86
CA LYS A 4 -39.33 72.55 28.80
C LYS A 4 -38.99 73.08 27.40
N PHE A 5 -38.96 74.40 27.21
CA PHE A 5 -38.64 75.03 25.93
C PHE A 5 -37.14 74.94 25.62
N TYR A 6 -36.28 75.18 26.62
CA TYR A 6 -34.83 75.06 26.45
C TYR A 6 -34.35 73.64 26.12
N LEU A 7 -35.03 72.60 26.65
CA LEU A 7 -34.71 71.21 26.35
C LEU A 7 -35.03 70.84 24.89
N LEU A 8 -36.14 71.35 24.34
CA LEU A 8 -36.55 71.12 22.95
C LEU A 8 -35.65 71.86 21.95
N VAL A 9 -35.18 73.06 22.30
CA VAL A 9 -34.21 73.81 21.50
C VAL A 9 -32.85 73.11 21.51
N ALA A 10 -32.40 72.60 22.67
CA ALA A 10 -31.15 71.84 22.77
C ALA A 10 -31.19 70.53 21.98
N LEU A 11 -32.30 69.78 22.03
CA LEU A 11 -32.46 68.55 21.24
C LEU A 11 -32.46 68.81 19.73
N SER A 12 -33.09 69.91 19.30
CA SER A 12 -33.13 70.30 17.88
C SER A 12 -31.75 70.70 17.36
N PHE A 13 -30.94 71.37 18.19
CA PHE A 13 -29.55 71.69 17.85
C PHE A 13 -28.65 70.46 17.75
N ILE A 14 -28.85 69.45 18.59
CA ILE A 14 -28.09 68.19 18.53
C ILE A 14 -28.44 67.41 17.25
N LEU A 15 -29.72 67.38 16.86
CA LEU A 15 -30.17 66.69 15.65
C LEU A 15 -29.62 67.34 14.36
N LEU A 16 -29.49 68.68 14.36
CA LEU A 16 -28.91 69.45 13.25
C LEU A 16 -27.39 69.23 13.09
N ILE A 17 -26.68 68.98 14.20
CA ILE A 17 -25.24 68.74 14.19
C ILE A 17 -24.91 67.27 13.85
N SER A 18 -25.76 66.32 14.24
CA SER A 18 -25.53 64.89 13.97
C SER A 18 -25.99 64.42 12.58
N GLY A 19 -26.86 65.18 11.90
CA GLY A 19 -27.41 64.80 10.58
C GLY A 19 -26.49 65.10 9.37
N GLY A 20 -25.36 65.78 9.58
CA GLY A 20 -24.55 66.36 8.50
C GLY A 20 -23.29 65.61 8.05
N ILE A 21 -22.93 64.47 8.66
CA ILE A 21 -21.60 63.83 8.42
C ILE A 21 -21.67 62.37 7.98
N TYR A 22 -22.68 61.99 7.19
CA TYR A 22 -22.65 60.70 6.47
C TYR A 22 -23.16 60.85 5.04
N ALA A 23 -22.43 61.61 4.22
CA ALA A 23 -22.46 61.46 2.78
C ALA A 23 -21.09 60.93 2.35
N TYR A 24 -20.88 59.62 2.48
CA TYR A 24 -19.79 58.96 1.77
C TYR A 24 -20.14 59.02 0.28
N THR A 25 -19.46 59.89 -0.46
CA THR A 25 -19.43 59.81 -1.92
C THR A 25 -18.55 58.62 -2.30
N TYR A 26 -19.15 57.44 -2.46
CA TYR A 26 -18.51 56.38 -3.21
C TYR A 26 -18.54 56.79 -4.69
N THR A 27 -17.41 57.24 -5.23
CA THR A 27 -17.21 57.29 -6.67
C THR A 27 -17.00 55.86 -7.15
N THR A 28 -18.06 55.18 -7.55
CA THR A 28 -17.97 53.95 -8.33
C THR A 28 -17.49 54.33 -9.73
N ALA A 29 -16.17 54.40 -9.91
CA ALA A 29 -15.61 54.39 -11.24
C ALA A 29 -15.80 52.98 -11.81
N THR A 30 -16.95 52.73 -12.46
CA THR A 30 -17.10 51.57 -13.33
C THR A 30 -16.26 51.81 -14.57
N SER A 31 -15.04 51.30 -14.57
CA SER A 31 -14.32 51.03 -15.82
C SER A 31 -14.98 49.82 -16.45
N THR A 32 -15.77 50.01 -17.51
CA THR A 32 -16.09 48.91 -18.42
C THR A 32 -14.79 48.51 -19.11
N VAL A 33 -14.21 47.38 -18.68
CA VAL A 33 -13.19 46.70 -19.45
C VAL A 33 -13.85 46.26 -20.76
N THR A 34 -13.62 47.02 -21.83
CA THR A 34 -14.01 46.62 -23.18
C THR A 34 -13.00 45.58 -23.66
N THR A 35 -13.04 44.37 -23.10
CA THR A 35 -12.52 43.23 -23.85
C THR A 35 -13.54 42.95 -24.94
N PRO A 36 -13.17 42.93 -26.23
CA PRO A 36 -14.04 42.37 -27.24
C PRO A 36 -14.43 40.98 -26.76
N THR A 37 -15.73 40.65 -26.74
CA THR A 37 -16.18 39.30 -26.44
C THR A 37 -15.41 38.36 -27.35
N PRO A 38 -14.57 37.45 -26.82
CA PRO A 38 -13.78 36.58 -27.66
C PRO A 38 -14.76 35.82 -28.55
N THR A 39 -14.51 35.86 -29.87
CA THR A 39 -15.39 35.23 -30.86
C THR A 39 -15.12 33.72 -30.92
N GLY A 40 -14.76 33.11 -29.78
CA GLY A 40 -14.26 31.76 -29.60
C GLY A 40 -13.88 31.47 -28.14
N ASP A 41 -13.25 30.33 -27.89
CA ASP A 41 -12.85 29.91 -26.55
C ASP A 41 -11.78 30.84 -25.95
N ILE A 42 -11.90 31.17 -24.66
CA ILE A 42 -10.92 32.00 -23.92
C ILE A 42 -9.62 31.25 -23.60
N ALA A 43 -9.72 29.93 -23.52
CA ALA A 43 -8.62 29.01 -23.30
C ALA A 43 -9.04 27.62 -23.80
N THR A 44 -8.07 26.80 -24.19
CA THR A 44 -8.25 25.38 -24.47
C THR A 44 -7.56 24.54 -23.41
N VAL A 45 -8.14 23.39 -23.09
CA VAL A 45 -7.55 22.40 -22.19
C VAL A 45 -7.35 21.12 -22.97
N ASN A 46 -6.10 20.69 -23.15
CA ASN A 46 -5.76 19.50 -23.91
C ASN A 46 -4.97 18.52 -23.03
N ALA A 47 -5.25 17.23 -23.13
CA ALA A 47 -4.43 16.22 -22.47
C ALA A 47 -3.01 16.24 -23.06
N THR A 48 -2.00 16.06 -22.21
CA THR A 48 -0.60 15.98 -22.64
C THR A 48 -0.24 14.56 -23.08
N ALA A 49 0.89 14.39 -23.78
CA ALA A 49 1.43 13.07 -24.12
C ALA A 49 2.16 12.38 -22.95
N SER A 50 2.55 13.14 -21.92
CA SER A 50 3.30 12.71 -20.74
C SER A 50 2.40 12.36 -19.56
N GLN A 51 1.21 11.80 -19.84
CA GLN A 51 0.29 11.33 -18.78
C GLN A 51 0.99 10.34 -17.84
N PRO A 52 0.65 10.34 -16.54
CA PRO A 52 1.15 9.34 -15.61
C PRO A 52 0.78 7.91 -16.04
N THR A 53 1.72 6.97 -15.90
CA THR A 53 1.54 5.56 -16.22
C THR A 53 0.88 4.82 -15.05
N TRP A 54 -0.45 4.85 -14.98
CA TRP A 54 -1.20 4.28 -13.85
C TRP A 54 -1.13 2.76 -13.72
N SER A 55 -0.86 2.05 -14.82
CA SER A 55 -0.64 0.60 -14.79
C SER A 55 0.53 0.19 -13.90
N ASP A 56 1.48 1.10 -13.65
CA ASP A 56 2.68 0.81 -12.86
C ASP A 56 2.32 0.47 -11.41
N VAL A 57 1.20 1.00 -10.88
CA VAL A 57 0.67 0.68 -9.54
C VAL A 57 0.31 -0.80 -9.40
N SER A 58 -0.06 -1.45 -10.49
CA SER A 58 -0.41 -2.87 -10.52
C SER A 58 0.73 -3.78 -10.97
N THR A 59 1.95 -3.24 -11.15
CA THR A 59 3.11 -4.05 -11.54
C THR A 59 3.50 -4.98 -10.39
N PRO A 60 3.52 -6.31 -10.60
CA PRO A 60 3.96 -7.22 -9.56
C PRO A 60 5.42 -6.99 -9.19
N VAL A 61 5.68 -7.02 -7.89
CA VAL A 61 7.01 -7.10 -7.29
C VAL A 61 7.18 -8.44 -6.59
N ASN A 62 8.39 -8.95 -6.61
CA ASN A 62 8.73 -10.17 -5.88
C ASN A 62 8.85 -9.87 -4.38
N ASP A 63 8.20 -10.69 -3.55
CA ASP A 63 8.13 -10.52 -2.11
C ASP A 63 8.02 -11.88 -1.40
N ASP A 64 8.19 -11.86 -0.08
CA ASP A 64 8.28 -13.06 0.75
C ASP A 64 7.39 -12.93 2.00
N VAL A 65 6.77 -14.04 2.40
CA VAL A 65 6.12 -14.16 3.71
C VAL A 65 6.66 -15.37 4.47
N ILE A 66 7.04 -15.13 5.73
CA ILE A 66 7.54 -16.19 6.62
C ILE A 66 6.39 -16.74 7.46
N LEU A 67 6.12 -18.03 7.31
CA LEU A 67 5.14 -18.77 8.09
C LEU A 67 5.86 -19.66 9.11
N ARG A 68 5.43 -19.56 10.37
CA ARG A 68 6.01 -20.29 11.50
C ARG A 68 4.98 -21.22 12.14
N PRO A 69 5.42 -22.27 12.84
CA PRO A 69 4.56 -23.09 13.69
C PRO A 69 3.74 -22.22 14.64
N ILE A 70 2.43 -22.45 14.70
CA ILE A 70 1.51 -21.80 15.66
C ILE A 70 0.69 -22.82 16.46
N GLY A 71 0.93 -24.11 16.21
CA GLY A 71 0.19 -25.19 16.86
C GLY A 71 0.63 -26.56 16.35
N VAL A 72 0.18 -27.58 17.09
CA VAL A 72 0.36 -29.00 16.75
C VAL A 72 -0.26 -29.27 15.39
N GLY A 73 0.47 -29.91 14.48
CA GLY A 73 -0.05 -30.42 13.21
C GLY A 73 -0.63 -31.83 13.34
N ASP A 74 -0.70 -32.56 12.24
CA ASP A 74 -1.33 -33.88 12.23
C ASP A 74 -0.43 -35.00 12.77
N GLU A 75 0.88 -34.74 12.83
CA GLU A 75 1.90 -35.70 13.26
C GLU A 75 2.81 -35.07 14.31
N ALA A 76 3.12 -35.82 15.36
CA ALA A 76 3.98 -35.39 16.47
C ALA A 76 4.73 -36.61 17.03
N ASP A 77 5.45 -37.30 16.14
CA ASP A 77 6.05 -38.61 16.39
C ASP A 77 7.54 -38.54 16.76
N VAL A 78 8.21 -37.39 16.62
CA VAL A 78 9.55 -37.20 17.16
C VAL A 78 9.52 -37.51 18.65
N LYS A 79 10.44 -38.36 19.11
CA LYS A 79 10.24 -39.00 20.42
C LYS A 79 10.39 -38.06 21.62
N TYR A 80 11.24 -37.05 21.51
CA TYR A 80 11.61 -36.22 22.65
C TYR A 80 11.65 -34.74 22.30
N GLN A 81 11.45 -33.93 23.35
CA GLN A 81 11.61 -32.49 23.34
C GLN A 81 12.39 -32.02 24.56
N TYR A 82 12.99 -30.84 24.47
CA TYR A 82 13.58 -30.13 25.58
C TYR A 82 13.14 -28.66 25.57
N PRO A 83 12.69 -28.09 26.70
CA PRO A 83 12.32 -28.77 27.94
C PRO A 83 11.20 -29.80 27.73
N ASP A 84 10.99 -30.71 28.69
CA ASP A 84 9.94 -31.74 28.63
C ASP A 84 8.51 -31.21 28.89
N THR A 85 8.34 -29.89 28.84
CA THR A 85 7.08 -29.18 29.06
C THR A 85 6.67 -28.44 27.79
N GLY A 86 5.36 -28.33 27.53
CA GLY A 86 4.85 -27.72 26.30
C GLY A 86 4.66 -28.76 25.20
N GLU A 87 4.57 -28.30 23.97
CA GLU A 87 4.30 -29.11 22.78
C GLU A 87 5.45 -28.96 21.76
N HIS A 88 5.59 -29.90 20.84
CA HIS A 88 6.71 -29.92 19.90
C HIS A 88 6.83 -28.64 19.05
N TRP A 89 5.69 -28.09 18.62
CA TRP A 89 5.65 -26.87 17.81
C TRP A 89 6.27 -25.67 18.53
N ASP A 90 6.13 -25.58 19.86
CA ASP A 90 6.67 -24.47 20.68
C ASP A 90 8.18 -24.60 20.94
N LYS A 91 8.80 -25.68 20.43
CA LYS A 91 10.26 -25.89 20.39
C LYS A 91 10.87 -25.55 19.04
N ALA A 92 10.03 -25.25 18.05
CA ALA A 92 10.41 -25.04 16.66
C ALA A 92 9.89 -23.70 16.09
N ASP A 93 9.09 -22.94 16.85
CA ASP A 93 8.41 -21.71 16.41
C ASP A 93 9.27 -20.44 16.49
N GLU A 94 10.47 -20.54 17.07
CA GLU A 94 11.28 -19.36 17.37
C GLU A 94 11.66 -18.54 16.13
N ALA A 95 11.60 -17.21 16.26
CA ALA A 95 11.98 -16.29 15.20
C ALA A 95 13.51 -16.11 15.05
N THR A 96 14.27 -16.42 16.09
CA THR A 96 15.73 -16.29 16.15
C THR A 96 16.26 -17.37 17.06
N SER A 97 17.32 -18.06 16.63
CA SER A 97 17.76 -19.26 17.32
C SER A 97 18.20 -19.05 18.77
N ASP A 98 17.65 -19.88 19.65
CA ASP A 98 17.97 -20.00 21.06
C ASP A 98 18.99 -21.12 21.36
N ASN A 99 19.43 -21.82 20.31
CA ASN A 99 20.34 -22.96 20.32
C ASN A 99 19.78 -24.21 21.04
N ASP A 100 20.28 -24.53 22.24
CA ASP A 100 19.86 -25.70 23.01
C ASP A 100 18.86 -25.30 24.12
N SER A 101 18.20 -24.13 24.00
CA SER A 101 17.23 -23.71 25.02
C SER A 101 15.88 -24.38 24.78
N THR A 102 15.44 -24.48 23.52
CA THR A 102 14.26 -25.26 23.10
C THR A 102 14.55 -26.06 21.83
N TYR A 103 14.21 -27.36 21.81
CA TYR A 103 14.37 -28.20 20.60
C TYR A 103 13.59 -29.52 20.69
N VAL A 104 13.22 -30.06 19.54
CA VAL A 104 12.83 -31.48 19.38
C VAL A 104 14.06 -32.32 19.03
N TYR A 105 14.08 -33.58 19.44
CA TYR A 105 15.20 -34.48 19.15
C TYR A 105 14.80 -35.95 19.17
N THR A 106 15.60 -36.75 18.49
CA THR A 106 15.44 -38.21 18.51
C THR A 106 16.77 -38.96 18.47
N PRO A 107 16.92 -40.03 19.29
CA PRO A 107 17.95 -41.06 19.16
C PRO A 107 17.44 -42.29 18.39
N SER A 108 16.31 -42.20 17.68
CA SER A 108 15.71 -43.34 16.98
C SER A 108 16.53 -43.75 15.76
N THR A 109 16.57 -45.05 15.48
CA THR A 109 17.19 -45.58 14.25
C THR A 109 16.26 -45.44 13.04
N GLY A 110 14.95 -45.33 13.28
CA GLY A 110 13.94 -45.05 12.27
C GLY A 110 13.69 -43.55 12.14
N TRP A 111 13.09 -43.16 11.02
CA TRP A 111 12.57 -41.80 10.85
C TRP A 111 11.35 -41.60 11.74
N GLU A 112 11.32 -40.44 12.39
CA GLU A 112 10.22 -39.90 13.18
C GLU A 112 9.96 -38.48 12.67
N GLU A 113 8.70 -38.11 12.51
CA GLU A 113 8.29 -36.89 11.83
C GLU A 113 7.37 -36.07 12.74
N ASP A 114 7.50 -34.76 12.66
CA ASP A 114 6.55 -33.82 13.25
C ASP A 114 6.03 -32.90 12.16
N LEU A 115 4.73 -32.59 12.22
CA LEU A 115 4.06 -31.57 11.44
C LEU A 115 3.49 -30.49 12.36
N TYR A 116 3.46 -29.27 11.85
CA TYR A 116 3.01 -28.08 12.55
C TYR A 116 2.05 -27.29 11.69
N ASN A 117 0.96 -26.82 12.31
CA ASN A 117 0.07 -25.86 11.69
C ASN A 117 0.75 -24.49 11.59
N THR A 118 0.57 -23.79 10.48
CA THR A 118 1.03 -22.40 10.29
C THR A 118 -0.12 -21.41 10.33
N ALA A 119 0.21 -20.13 10.53
CA ALA A 119 -0.79 -19.08 10.40
C ALA A 119 -1.23 -18.91 8.94
N ASN A 120 -2.51 -18.57 8.74
CA ASN A 120 -3.01 -18.16 7.44
C ASN A 120 -2.35 -16.86 6.98
N HIS A 121 -2.21 -16.70 5.67
CA HIS A 121 -1.80 -15.43 5.09
C HIS A 121 -2.90 -14.36 5.27
N SER A 122 -2.50 -13.10 5.21
CA SER A 122 -3.40 -11.97 5.02
C SER A 122 -3.14 -11.39 3.65
N THR A 123 -4.19 -11.03 2.92
CA THR A 123 -4.07 -10.45 1.58
C THR A 123 -3.51 -9.02 1.56
N GLN A 124 -3.39 -8.42 2.74
CA GLN A 124 -2.61 -7.19 2.95
C GLN A 124 -1.11 -7.47 3.04
N THR A 125 -0.70 -8.63 3.56
CA THR A 125 0.72 -8.98 3.73
C THR A 125 1.25 -9.79 2.55
N ALA A 126 0.43 -10.65 1.95
CA ALA A 126 0.83 -11.56 0.89
C ALA A 126 -0.32 -11.85 -0.07
N GLY A 127 -0.06 -11.98 -1.36
CA GLY A 127 -1.08 -12.19 -2.38
C GLY A 127 -0.45 -12.50 -3.73
N GLY A 128 -1.25 -12.61 -4.79
CA GLY A 128 -0.73 -12.83 -6.14
C GLY A 128 -0.20 -14.25 -6.40
N ASP A 129 0.73 -14.37 -7.34
CA ASP A 129 1.18 -15.65 -7.88
C ASP A 129 2.38 -16.19 -7.10
N ILE A 130 2.21 -17.33 -6.44
CA ILE A 130 3.26 -17.98 -5.65
C ILE A 130 4.29 -18.61 -6.58
N GLN A 131 5.56 -18.31 -6.33
CA GLN A 131 6.70 -18.84 -7.08
C GLN A 131 7.21 -20.17 -6.49
N TYR A 132 7.30 -20.24 -5.17
CA TYR A 132 7.69 -21.46 -4.45
C TYR A 132 7.36 -21.35 -2.96
N VAL A 133 7.34 -22.52 -2.32
CA VAL A 133 7.40 -22.67 -0.86
C VAL A 133 8.73 -23.31 -0.51
N GLU A 134 9.53 -22.69 0.35
CA GLU A 134 10.76 -23.30 0.84
C GLU A 134 10.68 -23.47 2.36
N VAL A 135 10.73 -24.72 2.83
CA VAL A 135 10.75 -25.00 4.27
C VAL A 135 12.18 -25.10 4.73
N PHE A 136 12.47 -24.37 5.79
CA PHE A 136 13.75 -24.31 6.45
C PHE A 136 13.68 -25.06 7.79
N MET A 137 14.75 -25.78 8.12
CA MET A 137 14.98 -26.38 9.42
C MET A 137 16.35 -25.94 9.96
N LEU A 138 16.39 -25.49 11.21
CA LEU A 138 17.65 -25.23 11.90
C LEU A 138 17.97 -26.43 12.80
N SER A 139 18.95 -27.23 12.37
CA SER A 139 19.20 -28.55 12.95
C SER A 139 20.68 -28.83 13.17
N ARG A 140 20.98 -29.75 14.09
CA ARG A 140 22.34 -30.25 14.34
C ARG A 140 22.35 -31.70 14.82
N ALA A 141 23.49 -32.36 14.67
CA ALA A 141 23.80 -33.61 15.36
C ALA A 141 24.64 -33.33 16.62
N THR A 142 24.53 -34.20 17.63
CA THR A 142 25.32 -34.05 18.87
C THR A 142 26.80 -34.38 18.70
N LEU A 143 27.15 -35.17 17.68
CA LEU A 143 28.50 -35.55 17.25
C LEU A 143 28.56 -35.56 15.72
N SER A 144 29.75 -35.79 15.15
CA SER A 144 29.93 -35.86 13.69
C SER A 144 29.01 -36.93 13.09
N ALA A 145 28.08 -36.50 12.23
CA ALA A 145 27.14 -37.38 11.57
C ALA A 145 27.85 -38.44 10.71
N GLU A 146 27.37 -39.68 10.82
CA GLU A 146 27.76 -40.85 10.03
C GLU A 146 26.75 -41.17 8.92
N GLN A 147 25.56 -40.56 8.98
CA GLN A 147 24.49 -40.69 8.00
C GLN A 147 23.57 -39.45 7.94
N VAL A 148 22.80 -39.33 6.86
CA VAL A 148 21.70 -38.37 6.77
C VAL A 148 20.65 -38.63 7.85
N SER A 149 20.12 -37.56 8.43
CA SER A 149 19.41 -37.66 9.71
C SER A 149 18.36 -36.58 9.98
N ALA A 150 18.17 -35.64 9.05
CA ALA A 150 17.00 -34.77 9.05
C ALA A 150 16.56 -34.43 7.62
N TYR A 151 15.29 -34.06 7.42
CA TYR A 151 14.79 -33.44 6.20
C TYR A 151 13.63 -32.49 6.55
N ALA A 152 13.40 -31.48 5.70
CA ALA A 152 12.20 -30.66 5.79
C ALA A 152 10.97 -31.48 5.34
N HIS A 153 9.88 -31.41 6.10
CA HIS A 153 8.65 -32.16 5.86
C HIS A 153 7.49 -31.21 5.57
N ILE A 154 6.57 -31.59 4.70
CA ILE A 154 5.32 -30.83 4.50
C ILE A 154 4.13 -31.75 4.35
N LYS A 155 2.95 -31.21 4.67
CA LYS A 155 1.67 -31.78 4.29
C LYS A 155 0.85 -30.74 3.54
N THR A 156 0.36 -31.13 2.36
CA THR A 156 -0.53 -30.29 1.56
C THR A 156 -1.64 -31.17 0.99
N ASN A 157 -2.87 -30.63 0.92
CA ASN A 157 -4.02 -31.33 0.37
C ASN A 157 -4.25 -32.75 0.97
N GLY A 158 -3.83 -32.94 2.23
CA GLY A 158 -3.97 -34.18 3.00
C GLY A 158 -2.88 -35.24 2.77
N LEU A 159 -1.86 -34.97 1.96
CA LEU A 159 -0.73 -35.87 1.72
C LEU A 159 0.59 -35.25 2.16
N GLU A 160 1.48 -36.11 2.66
CA GLU A 160 2.80 -35.76 3.18
C GLU A 160 3.89 -35.95 2.12
N TYR A 161 4.89 -35.07 2.15
CA TYR A 161 6.00 -35.07 1.21
C TYR A 161 7.30 -34.67 1.90
N ASP A 162 8.29 -35.54 1.72
CA ASP A 162 9.62 -35.35 2.30
C ASP A 162 10.51 -34.53 1.37
N GLY A 163 11.30 -33.64 1.96
CA GLY A 163 12.41 -32.98 1.30
C GLY A 163 13.63 -33.89 1.14
N THR A 164 14.74 -33.28 0.73
CA THR A 164 16.03 -34.00 0.67
C THR A 164 16.57 -34.28 2.07
N ALA A 165 17.02 -35.52 2.32
CA ALA A 165 17.66 -35.90 3.58
C ALA A 165 19.09 -35.37 3.68
N GLU A 166 19.38 -34.72 4.81
CA GLU A 166 20.57 -33.93 5.07
C GLU A 166 21.52 -34.57 6.06
N ASN A 167 22.82 -34.35 5.85
CA ASN A 167 23.87 -34.76 6.78
C ASN A 167 24.19 -33.61 7.75
N LEU A 168 23.67 -33.70 8.97
CA LEU A 168 23.75 -32.63 9.95
C LEU A 168 25.18 -32.32 10.42
N THR A 169 25.46 -31.04 10.66
CA THR A 169 26.69 -30.59 11.32
C THR A 169 26.58 -30.66 12.84
N THR A 170 27.71 -30.55 13.55
CA THR A 170 27.74 -30.54 15.03
C THR A 170 27.26 -29.23 15.66
N SER A 171 27.29 -28.15 14.88
CA SER A 171 26.65 -26.87 15.20
C SER A 171 25.31 -26.76 14.49
N TYR A 172 24.39 -25.95 15.03
CA TYR A 172 23.16 -25.59 14.32
C TYR A 172 23.49 -24.95 12.98
N ALA A 173 22.94 -25.53 11.93
CA ALA A 173 23.02 -25.03 10.57
C ALA A 173 21.63 -25.03 9.94
N LEU A 174 21.41 -24.09 9.02
CA LEU A 174 20.15 -23.93 8.32
C LEU A 174 20.16 -24.84 7.09
N TYR A 175 19.17 -25.70 7.00
CA TYR A 175 18.91 -26.57 5.86
C TYR A 175 17.53 -26.24 5.30
N SER A 176 17.31 -26.50 4.01
CA SER A 176 16.03 -26.19 3.39
C SER A 176 15.70 -27.09 2.22
N ASN A 177 14.42 -27.13 1.86
CA ASN A 177 13.94 -27.77 0.65
C ASN A 177 12.89 -26.89 -0.03
N PRO A 178 13.10 -26.47 -1.29
CA PRO A 178 12.10 -25.74 -2.05
C PRO A 178 11.13 -26.68 -2.79
N TRP A 179 9.84 -26.36 -2.70
CA TRP A 179 8.76 -26.90 -3.52
C TRP A 179 8.25 -25.78 -4.45
N ILE A 180 8.76 -25.76 -5.68
CA ILE A 180 8.35 -24.79 -6.71
C ILE A 180 6.87 -24.95 -7.04
N ASP A 181 6.47 -26.18 -7.35
CA ASP A 181 5.08 -26.57 -7.52
C ASP A 181 4.60 -27.32 -6.28
N ASN A 182 3.29 -27.31 -6.05
CA ASN A 182 2.68 -28.16 -5.04
C ASN A 182 2.95 -29.64 -5.41
N PRO A 183 3.63 -30.42 -4.57
CA PRO A 183 4.07 -31.77 -4.93
C PRO A 183 2.91 -32.75 -5.14
N GLN A 184 1.71 -32.47 -4.60
CA GLN A 184 0.52 -33.27 -4.86
C GLN A 184 -0.11 -32.97 -6.22
N SER A 185 -0.32 -31.69 -6.51
CA SER A 185 -1.05 -31.29 -7.72
C SER A 185 -0.15 -31.18 -8.95
N GLY A 186 1.16 -31.02 -8.77
CA GLY A 186 2.12 -30.75 -9.83
C GLY A 186 1.90 -29.40 -10.52
N SER A 187 1.18 -28.49 -9.86
CA SER A 187 0.86 -27.14 -10.33
C SER A 187 1.38 -26.09 -9.34
N SER A 188 1.46 -24.84 -9.77
CA SER A 188 1.82 -23.73 -8.90
C SER A 188 0.91 -23.66 -7.68
N TRP A 189 1.49 -23.31 -6.53
CA TRP A 189 0.78 -23.18 -5.27
C TRP A 189 -0.33 -22.13 -5.34
N THR A 190 -1.42 -22.40 -4.66
CA THR A 190 -2.47 -21.43 -4.37
C THR A 190 -2.44 -21.00 -2.91
N TRP A 191 -2.88 -19.79 -2.61
CA TRP A 191 -2.96 -19.30 -1.24
C TRP A 191 -3.84 -20.16 -0.32
N SER A 192 -4.90 -20.79 -0.85
CA SER A 192 -5.70 -21.75 -0.08
C SER A 192 -4.89 -22.99 0.31
N GLU A 193 -4.03 -23.47 -0.58
CA GLU A 193 -3.14 -24.61 -0.27
C GLU A 193 -2.06 -24.23 0.74
N ILE A 194 -1.59 -22.97 0.73
CA ILE A 194 -0.66 -22.44 1.75
C ILE A 194 -1.34 -22.35 3.11
N ASP A 195 -2.56 -21.85 3.18
CA ASP A 195 -3.31 -21.71 4.43
C ASP A 195 -3.66 -23.06 5.07
N ASP A 196 -3.88 -24.09 4.25
CA ASP A 196 -4.16 -25.47 4.70
C ASP A 196 -2.87 -26.31 4.86
N MET A 197 -1.70 -25.77 4.53
CA MET A 197 -0.41 -26.50 4.60
C MET A 197 0.04 -26.69 6.04
N GLN A 198 0.65 -27.83 6.33
CA GLN A 198 1.48 -28.03 7.52
C GLN A 198 2.95 -28.14 7.11
N ILE A 199 3.83 -27.61 7.95
CA ILE A 199 5.28 -27.68 7.78
C ILE A 199 5.89 -28.48 8.91
N GLY A 200 7.04 -29.09 8.69
CA GLY A 200 7.56 -30.04 9.64
C GLY A 200 9.01 -30.41 9.43
N VAL A 201 9.43 -31.41 10.19
CA VAL A 201 10.77 -31.99 10.12
C VAL A 201 10.68 -33.49 10.33
N GLY A 202 11.35 -34.25 9.46
CA GLY A 202 11.62 -35.67 9.68
C GLY A 202 13.03 -35.86 10.22
N MET A 203 13.21 -36.70 11.23
CA MET A 203 14.48 -36.88 11.93
C MET A 203 14.75 -38.34 12.33
N ARG A 204 16.03 -38.68 12.42
CA ARG A 204 16.53 -39.92 13.04
C ARG A 204 17.91 -39.69 13.63
N GLU A 205 18.49 -40.67 14.32
CA GLU A 205 19.88 -40.59 14.78
C GLU A 205 20.84 -40.40 13.60
N ALA A 206 21.85 -39.55 13.77
CA ALA A 206 22.90 -39.28 12.79
C ALA A 206 24.01 -40.34 12.76
N GLY A 207 23.88 -41.38 13.58
CA GLY A 207 24.83 -42.47 13.78
C GLY A 207 24.53 -43.10 15.14
N VAL A 208 25.16 -44.24 15.45
CA VAL A 208 24.83 -44.99 16.68
C VAL A 208 25.08 -44.13 17.92
N GLY A 209 24.01 -43.72 18.61
CA GLY A 209 24.09 -42.85 19.79
C GLY A 209 24.39 -41.38 19.47
N ILE A 210 24.19 -40.95 18.22
CA ILE A 210 24.34 -39.56 17.78
C ILE A 210 22.96 -38.98 17.53
N GLU A 211 22.39 -38.29 18.52
CA GLU A 211 21.09 -37.63 18.41
C GLU A 211 21.10 -36.48 17.37
N SER A 212 19.97 -36.32 16.68
CA SER A 212 19.66 -35.16 15.86
C SER A 212 18.71 -34.23 16.60
N ARG A 213 18.92 -32.91 16.49
CA ARG A 213 18.15 -31.86 17.17
C ARG A 213 17.68 -30.81 16.17
N CYS A 214 16.46 -30.31 16.34
CA CYS A 214 15.89 -29.22 15.57
C CYS A 214 15.27 -28.19 16.51
N THR A 215 15.59 -26.91 16.28
CA THR A 215 15.16 -25.78 17.12
C THR A 215 14.34 -24.75 16.34
N GLN A 216 14.38 -24.78 15.00
CA GLN A 216 13.52 -23.92 14.15
C GLN A 216 12.97 -24.71 12.98
N VAL A 217 11.68 -24.52 12.68
CA VAL A 217 11.06 -24.85 11.40
C VAL A 217 10.26 -23.65 10.93
N TYR A 218 10.40 -23.26 9.66
CA TYR A 218 9.56 -22.20 9.06
C TYR A 218 9.47 -22.36 7.55
N ALA A 219 8.38 -21.91 6.95
CA ALA A 219 8.27 -21.76 5.50
C ALA A 219 8.57 -20.31 5.09
N ASN A 220 9.33 -20.15 4.01
CA ASN A 220 9.32 -18.94 3.20
C ASN A 220 8.42 -19.19 1.98
N VAL A 221 7.38 -18.37 1.82
CA VAL A 221 6.53 -18.37 0.64
C VAL A 221 6.88 -17.15 -0.19
N ASN A 222 7.47 -17.39 -1.35
CA ASN A 222 7.84 -16.33 -2.30
C ASN A 222 6.74 -16.15 -3.33
N PHE A 223 6.37 -14.90 -3.63
CA PHE A 223 5.27 -14.58 -4.53
C PHE A 223 5.49 -13.27 -5.27
N ASP A 224 4.78 -13.10 -6.39
CA ASP A 224 4.73 -11.86 -7.15
C ASP A 224 3.37 -11.17 -6.99
N ALA A 225 3.37 -9.94 -6.45
CA ALA A 225 2.16 -9.15 -6.26
C ALA A 225 2.42 -7.65 -6.34
N PRO A 226 1.43 -6.81 -6.69
CA PRO A 226 1.55 -5.37 -6.58
C PRO A 226 1.96 -4.92 -5.17
N GLU A 227 2.65 -3.79 -5.06
CA GLU A 227 2.88 -3.13 -3.78
C GLU A 227 1.53 -2.72 -3.17
N LEU A 228 1.32 -3.01 -1.88
CA LEU A 228 0.08 -2.58 -1.21
C LEU A 228 -0.02 -1.06 -1.14
N SER A 229 1.12 -0.37 -0.98
CA SER A 229 1.18 1.09 -0.89
C SER A 229 2.43 1.61 -1.56
N GLY A 230 2.33 2.77 -2.19
CA GLY A 230 3.46 3.37 -2.89
C GLY A 230 3.25 4.83 -3.21
N SER A 231 4.14 5.35 -4.06
CA SER A 231 4.02 6.71 -4.58
C SER A 231 3.14 6.73 -5.83
N THR A 232 2.27 7.73 -5.92
CA THR A 232 1.45 7.96 -7.11
C THR A 232 2.34 8.24 -8.34
N PRO A 233 2.05 7.66 -9.51
CA PRO A 233 2.72 8.02 -10.76
C PRO A 233 2.67 9.53 -11.02
N THR A 234 3.81 10.09 -11.46
CA THR A 234 3.94 11.52 -11.81
C THR A 234 3.88 11.71 -13.31
N GLY A 235 3.40 12.87 -13.75
CA GLY A 235 3.31 13.21 -15.17
C GLY A 235 2.48 14.45 -15.39
N ASP A 236 2.49 14.96 -16.62
CA ASP A 236 1.66 16.10 -16.97
C ASP A 236 0.26 15.61 -17.32
N LEU A 237 -0.78 16.28 -16.84
CA LEU A 237 -2.17 15.94 -17.09
C LEU A 237 -2.75 16.77 -18.22
N PHE A 238 -2.61 18.09 -18.17
CA PHE A 238 -3.23 18.96 -19.15
C PHE A 238 -2.34 20.16 -19.49
N GLU A 239 -2.37 20.56 -20.75
CA GLU A 239 -1.88 21.85 -21.21
C GLU A 239 -3.06 22.82 -21.30
N ILE A 240 -2.99 23.91 -20.52
CA ILE A 240 -3.97 25.00 -20.55
C ILE A 240 -3.39 26.09 -21.44
N THR A 241 -3.94 26.28 -22.63
CA THR A 241 -3.50 27.34 -23.56
C THR A 241 -4.51 28.47 -23.56
N ALA A 242 -4.12 29.61 -23.01
CA ALA A 242 -4.93 30.83 -23.05
C ALA A 242 -4.86 31.46 -24.45
N HIS A 243 -6.00 31.97 -24.92
CA HIS A 243 -6.04 32.66 -26.22
C HIS A 243 -5.19 33.95 -26.16
N ASP A 244 -4.48 34.27 -27.24
CA ASP A 244 -3.57 35.43 -27.29
C ASP A 244 -4.29 36.77 -27.02
N ASP A 245 -5.56 36.88 -27.45
CA ASP A 245 -6.40 38.06 -27.21
C ASP A 245 -7.05 38.10 -25.80
N TYR A 246 -6.96 37.02 -25.03
CA TYR A 246 -7.51 36.98 -23.68
C TYR A 246 -6.57 37.68 -22.70
N ASN A 247 -7.10 38.68 -21.99
CA ASN A 247 -6.42 39.37 -20.91
C ASN A 247 -7.28 39.30 -19.65
N GLY A 248 -6.85 38.55 -18.64
CA GLY A 248 -7.66 38.35 -17.44
C GLY A 248 -7.17 37.23 -16.53
N ASN A 249 -8.06 36.78 -15.65
CA ASN A 249 -7.79 35.70 -14.71
C ASN A 249 -8.55 34.45 -15.14
N LEU A 250 -7.86 33.31 -15.15
CA LEU A 250 -8.48 32.00 -15.38
C LEU A 250 -8.56 31.23 -14.06
N GLN A 251 -9.69 30.57 -13.84
CA GLN A 251 -9.83 29.52 -12.84
C GLN A 251 -9.81 28.18 -13.56
N VAL A 252 -8.88 27.32 -13.17
CA VAL A 252 -8.74 25.95 -13.68
C VAL A 252 -9.27 24.98 -12.63
N ARG A 253 -10.19 24.09 -13.02
CA ARG A 253 -10.76 23.07 -12.15
C ARG A 253 -10.54 21.69 -12.74
N VAL A 254 -10.06 20.78 -11.90
CA VAL A 254 -9.75 19.39 -12.26
C VAL A 254 -10.63 18.51 -11.42
N TYR A 255 -11.37 17.61 -12.04
CA TYR A 255 -12.33 16.71 -11.40
C TYR A 255 -11.89 15.27 -11.60
N LEU A 256 -12.07 14.47 -10.56
CA LEU A 256 -11.92 13.01 -10.62
C LEU A 256 -13.28 12.38 -10.92
N THR A 257 -13.44 11.76 -12.09
CA THR A 257 -14.77 11.39 -12.61
C THR A 257 -15.18 9.94 -12.35
N ASN A 258 -14.23 9.07 -12.01
CA ASN A 258 -14.45 7.64 -11.81
C ASN A 258 -14.15 7.15 -10.38
N THR A 259 -14.40 7.99 -9.37
CA THR A 259 -14.13 7.65 -7.95
C THR A 259 -14.76 6.34 -7.50
N ALA A 260 -15.95 6.01 -8.00
CA ALA A 260 -16.65 4.77 -7.65
C ALA A 260 -15.91 3.50 -8.12
N ASP A 261 -15.22 3.55 -9.26
CA ASP A 261 -14.44 2.42 -9.77
C ASP A 261 -13.04 2.36 -9.16
N LEU A 262 -12.48 3.53 -8.80
CA LEU A 262 -11.21 3.62 -8.08
C LEU A 262 -11.29 3.08 -6.64
N LEU A 263 -12.37 3.36 -5.91
CA LEU A 263 -12.59 2.87 -4.54
C LEU A 263 -12.62 1.32 -4.44
N LYS A 264 -12.82 0.64 -5.57
CA LYS A 264 -12.79 -0.83 -5.64
C LYS A 264 -11.36 -1.38 -5.60
N ALA A 265 -10.39 -0.61 -6.07
CA ALA A 265 -8.97 -0.98 -6.05
C ALA A 265 -8.19 -0.29 -4.92
N TYR A 266 -8.51 0.96 -4.62
CA TYR A 266 -7.82 1.80 -3.65
C TYR A 266 -8.57 1.93 -2.32
N ASP A 267 -7.83 1.74 -1.23
CA ASP A 267 -8.23 2.18 0.11
C ASP A 267 -8.12 3.71 0.20
N TYR A 268 -7.00 4.26 -0.29
CA TYR A 268 -6.84 5.69 -0.55
C TYR A 268 -5.98 5.97 -1.79
N LEU A 269 -6.20 7.14 -2.38
CA LEU A 269 -5.40 7.69 -3.46
C LEU A 269 -5.27 9.20 -3.28
N ASP A 270 -4.08 9.66 -2.94
CA ASP A 270 -3.75 11.08 -2.77
C ASP A 270 -2.84 11.55 -3.90
N MET A 271 -3.23 12.61 -4.60
CA MET A 271 -2.50 13.17 -5.72
C MET A 271 -2.18 14.64 -5.46
N ARG A 272 -0.91 15.03 -5.62
CA ARG A 272 -0.43 16.41 -5.51
C ARG A 272 -0.40 17.04 -6.89
N LEU A 273 -1.37 17.91 -7.16
CA LEU A 273 -1.52 18.60 -8.43
C LEU A 273 -0.82 19.96 -8.38
N TYR A 274 -0.04 20.24 -9.40
CA TYR A 274 0.67 21.50 -9.58
C TYR A 274 0.27 22.12 -10.92
N LEU A 275 -0.10 23.40 -10.93
CA LEU A 275 -0.31 24.17 -12.15
C LEU A 275 0.75 25.25 -12.27
N GLU A 276 1.53 25.23 -13.35
CA GLU A 276 2.56 26.23 -13.63
C GLU A 276 1.98 27.66 -13.61
N SER A 277 2.71 28.58 -12.97
CA SER A 277 2.34 30.01 -12.88
C SER A 277 0.99 30.32 -12.23
N SER A 278 0.35 29.34 -11.58
CA SER A 278 -0.83 29.57 -10.74
C SER A 278 -0.47 30.36 -9.47
N GLN A 279 -1.47 30.97 -8.83
CA GLN A 279 -1.29 31.58 -7.51
C GLN A 279 -0.79 30.53 -6.51
N GLU A 280 -1.36 29.33 -6.57
CA GLU A 280 -1.03 28.20 -5.70
C GLU A 280 0.43 27.75 -5.87
N ALA A 281 1.01 27.86 -7.07
CA ALA A 281 2.42 27.54 -7.32
C ALA A 281 3.40 28.46 -6.53
N GLY A 282 2.95 29.63 -6.09
CA GLY A 282 3.73 30.56 -5.26
C GLY A 282 3.62 30.32 -3.75
N GLU A 283 2.75 29.41 -3.32
CA GLU A 283 2.46 29.14 -1.91
C GLU A 283 3.30 27.99 -1.32
N THR A 284 3.14 27.71 -0.02
CA THR A 284 3.71 26.53 0.65
C THR A 284 2.62 25.80 1.44
N PRO A 285 2.22 24.57 1.04
CA PRO A 285 2.68 23.83 -0.13
C PRO A 285 2.27 24.51 -1.45
N ASN A 286 3.02 24.24 -2.52
CA ASN A 286 2.81 24.82 -3.85
C ASN A 286 1.88 23.99 -4.75
N TYR A 287 1.05 23.13 -4.15
CA TYR A 287 0.19 22.18 -4.85
C TYR A 287 -1.20 22.14 -4.22
N GLN A 288 -2.18 21.64 -4.98
CA GLN A 288 -3.49 21.26 -4.47
C GLN A 288 -3.57 19.74 -4.33
N LEU A 289 -4.22 19.27 -3.27
CA LEU A 289 -4.50 17.85 -3.10
C LEU A 289 -5.76 17.49 -3.88
N LEU A 290 -5.72 16.40 -4.63
CA LEU A 290 -6.88 15.73 -5.21
C LEU A 290 -6.89 14.29 -4.71
N ASN A 291 -8.00 13.86 -4.12
CA ASN A 291 -8.15 12.49 -3.63
C ASN A 291 -9.58 11.99 -3.79
N LEU A 292 -9.82 10.75 -3.37
CA LEU A 292 -11.12 10.08 -3.51
C LEU A 292 -12.25 10.80 -2.77
N GLU A 293 -11.94 11.58 -1.73
CA GLU A 293 -12.92 12.33 -0.94
C GLU A 293 -13.17 13.75 -1.48
N ASN A 294 -12.11 14.45 -1.90
CA ASN A 294 -12.20 15.85 -2.31
C ASN A 294 -12.62 16.01 -3.77
N GLY A 295 -12.33 15.04 -4.66
CA GLY A 295 -12.87 14.92 -6.02
C GLY A 295 -12.66 16.10 -6.99
N VAL A 296 -12.16 17.26 -6.51
CA VAL A 296 -11.95 18.48 -7.28
C VAL A 296 -10.80 19.31 -6.72
N ALA A 297 -9.86 19.69 -7.60
CA ALA A 297 -8.81 20.66 -7.30
C ALA A 297 -9.04 21.95 -8.11
N THR A 298 -8.78 23.10 -7.49
CA THR A 298 -8.96 24.42 -8.13
C THR A 298 -7.67 25.22 -8.10
N PHE A 299 -7.30 25.80 -9.24
CA PHE A 299 -6.15 26.67 -9.41
C PHE A 299 -6.53 28.00 -10.03
N ASN A 300 -5.73 29.03 -9.78
CA ASN A 300 -5.98 30.37 -10.25
C ASN A 300 -4.78 30.93 -11.02
N LEU A 301 -4.94 31.21 -12.30
CA LEU A 301 -3.98 31.94 -13.12
C LEU A 301 -4.38 33.42 -13.13
N VAL A 302 -3.45 34.31 -12.75
CA VAL A 302 -3.73 35.76 -12.61
C VAL A 302 -2.95 36.57 -13.63
N GLY A 303 -3.64 37.49 -14.30
CA GLY A 303 -3.02 38.38 -15.29
C GLY A 303 -2.51 37.64 -16.53
N VAL A 304 -3.24 36.60 -16.96
CA VAL A 304 -2.95 35.83 -18.17
C VAL A 304 -3.12 36.73 -19.40
N SER A 305 -2.16 36.66 -20.32
CA SER A 305 -2.13 37.41 -21.59
C SER A 305 -1.60 36.51 -22.71
N GLY A 306 -2.33 35.44 -23.02
CA GLY A 306 -1.85 34.33 -23.87
C GLY A 306 -0.83 33.42 -23.17
N GLY A 307 -0.44 32.34 -23.85
CA GLY A 307 0.55 31.36 -23.38
C GLY A 307 -0.03 30.01 -22.98
N SER A 308 0.86 29.07 -22.66
CA SER A 308 0.53 27.71 -22.21
C SER A 308 1.00 27.48 -20.77
N TYR A 309 0.22 26.74 -20.01
CA TYR A 309 0.46 26.42 -18.60
C TYR A 309 0.21 24.94 -18.38
N THR A 310 1.21 24.24 -17.88
CA THR A 310 1.12 22.79 -17.65
C THR A 310 0.60 22.47 -16.25
N LEU A 311 -0.43 21.63 -16.20
CA LEU A 311 -0.97 21.01 -14.99
C LEU A 311 -0.40 19.59 -14.87
N SER A 312 0.21 19.26 -13.74
CA SER A 312 0.90 17.98 -13.54
C SER A 312 0.58 17.34 -12.18
N ILE A 313 0.68 16.02 -12.11
CA ILE A 313 0.83 15.29 -10.84
C ILE A 313 2.31 15.25 -10.52
N ILE A 314 2.69 15.90 -9.42
CA ILE A 314 4.09 16.02 -8.98
C ILE A 314 4.44 15.07 -7.83
N GLY A 315 3.48 14.25 -7.41
CA GLY A 315 3.65 13.22 -6.39
C GLY A 315 2.33 12.89 -5.71
N GLY A 316 2.41 12.13 -4.64
CA GLY A 316 1.24 11.57 -3.99
C GLY A 316 1.55 10.22 -3.37
N THR A 317 0.57 9.64 -2.70
CA THR A 317 0.66 8.31 -2.11
C THR A 317 -0.63 7.56 -2.37
N TYR A 318 -0.55 6.24 -2.46
CA TYR A 318 -1.72 5.38 -2.57
C TYR A 318 -1.61 4.19 -1.64
N GLN A 319 -2.75 3.57 -1.36
CA GLN A 319 -2.84 2.24 -0.81
C GLN A 319 -3.96 1.48 -1.50
N LEU A 320 -3.68 0.25 -1.92
CA LEU A 320 -4.64 -0.68 -2.51
C LEU A 320 -5.44 -1.38 -1.40
N ASN A 321 -6.65 -1.83 -1.73
CA ASN A 321 -7.50 -2.60 -0.80
C ASN A 321 -6.89 -3.96 -0.45
N SER A 322 -6.17 -4.56 -1.41
CA SER A 322 -5.56 -5.88 -1.31
C SER A 322 -4.43 -6.00 -2.33
N ARG A 323 -3.40 -6.80 -2.03
CA ARG A 323 -2.37 -7.19 -3.00
C ARG A 323 -2.87 -8.24 -3.99
N HIS A 324 -4.05 -8.84 -3.74
CA HIS A 324 -4.65 -9.85 -4.59
C HIS A 324 -5.79 -9.26 -5.42
N THR A 325 -5.54 -9.04 -6.72
CA THR A 325 -6.49 -8.33 -7.62
C THR A 325 -7.84 -9.03 -7.78
N SER A 326 -7.94 -10.35 -7.52
CA SER A 326 -9.22 -11.06 -7.55
C SER A 326 -10.13 -10.75 -6.36
N GLU A 327 -9.62 -10.11 -5.31
CA GLU A 327 -10.42 -9.66 -4.16
C GLU A 327 -11.04 -8.28 -4.38
N TRP A 328 -10.62 -7.57 -5.43
CA TRP A 328 -11.18 -6.27 -5.76
C TRP A 328 -12.57 -6.42 -6.37
N ASP A 329 -13.44 -5.46 -6.07
CA ASP A 329 -14.82 -5.47 -6.54
C ASP A 329 -14.89 -5.41 -8.08
N ALA A 330 -15.91 -6.07 -8.66
CA ALA A 330 -16.08 -6.13 -10.10
C ALA A 330 -16.15 -4.72 -10.75
N GLY A 331 -15.41 -4.57 -11.85
CA GLY A 331 -15.29 -3.29 -12.56
C GLY A 331 -14.37 -2.29 -11.86
N TRP A 332 -13.39 -2.77 -11.09
CA TRP A 332 -12.31 -1.95 -10.55
C TRP A 332 -11.46 -1.32 -11.66
N THR A 333 -10.79 -0.22 -11.33
CA THR A 333 -9.71 0.35 -12.14
C THR A 333 -8.64 0.96 -11.24
N VAL A 334 -7.39 0.89 -11.68
CA VAL A 334 -6.27 1.63 -11.06
C VAL A 334 -5.97 2.95 -11.78
N THR A 335 -6.70 3.25 -12.87
CA THR A 335 -6.47 4.44 -13.71
C THR A 335 -7.51 5.52 -13.41
N PRO A 336 -7.11 6.65 -12.81
CA PRO A 336 -7.97 7.82 -12.64
C PRO A 336 -8.40 8.43 -13.97
N GLU A 337 -9.65 8.85 -14.03
CA GLU A 337 -10.20 9.64 -15.12
C GLU A 337 -10.33 11.09 -14.66
N PHE A 338 -9.70 12.00 -15.41
CA PHE A 338 -9.71 13.42 -15.11
C PHE A 338 -10.53 14.19 -16.14
N TYR A 339 -11.36 15.10 -15.64
CA TYR A 339 -11.95 16.16 -16.44
C TYR A 339 -11.37 17.50 -15.99
N CYS A 340 -10.91 18.33 -16.94
CA CYS A 340 -10.32 19.63 -16.63
C CYS A 340 -11.01 20.72 -17.44
N GLU A 341 -11.35 21.83 -16.77
CA GLU A 341 -11.96 23.01 -17.38
C GLU A 341 -11.23 24.28 -16.98
N ALA A 342 -11.16 25.25 -17.89
CA ALA A 342 -10.65 26.59 -17.64
C ALA A 342 -11.77 27.61 -17.88
N THR A 343 -12.11 28.37 -16.84
CA THR A 343 -13.18 29.38 -16.88
C THR A 343 -12.65 30.76 -16.50
N GLN A 344 -13.27 31.82 -17.00
CA GLN A 344 -12.97 33.18 -16.55
C GLN A 344 -13.32 33.35 -15.07
N ARG A 345 -12.40 33.93 -14.29
CA ARG A 345 -12.58 34.21 -12.85
C ARG A 345 -13.03 35.64 -12.60
#